data_AF-T0PUY8-F1
#
_entry.id   AF-T0PUY8-F1
#
_cell.length_a   1.000
_cell.length_b   1.000
_cell.length_c   1.000
_cell.angle_alpha   90.00
_cell.angle_beta   90.00
_cell.angle_gamma   90.00
#
_symmetry.space_group_name_H-M   'P 1'
#
loop_
_entity.id
_entity.type
_entity.pdbx_description
1 polymer ?
#
loop_
_entity_poly.entity_id
_entity_poly.type
_entity_poly.pdbx_seq_one_letter_code
_entity_poly.pdbx_strand_id
1 'polypeptide(L)'
;MSDDEDATTLQTIARDIARVHCCLSEANVWCNPTVKLGDLTVASWPLSTETAGAIMTKYPERVPAKDVAIDDRYFGALFQNSDILGELDPAPDHSNYFSMAYEATLAHFAIDVTGDATKLKPAKKRRPRHTFATVIYFFPSNCVGGAVTISDNDWTTTFEAVDGCFLSFYSTCDVTVAPITSGHRACAVYHAAYDMEESDWRSKLPKAWYAPRPLPSVQVLQDVACQYDPEDLLDDHRGRA
;
A
#
# COMPACT_ATOMS: atom_id res chain seq x y z
N MET A 1 26.81 22.92 -8.76
CA MET A 1 25.43 22.68 -8.32
C MET A 1 24.66 22.39 -9.60
N SER A 2 24.37 21.11 -9.88
CA SER A 2 23.62 20.75 -11.07
C SER A 2 22.14 20.79 -10.73
N ASP A 3 21.45 21.71 -11.39
CA ASP A 3 20.00 21.82 -11.47
C ASP A 3 19.46 20.65 -12.33
N ASP A 4 19.55 19.43 -11.81
CA ASP A 4 18.75 18.30 -12.30
C ASP A 4 17.37 18.30 -11.58
N GLU A 5 16.81 19.50 -11.38
CA GLU A 5 15.41 19.66 -11.02
C GLU A 5 14.57 19.48 -12.29
N ASP A 6 13.61 18.55 -12.24
CA ASP A 6 12.38 18.60 -13.03
C ASP A 6 12.50 18.52 -14.57
N ALA A 7 13.28 17.57 -15.09
CA ALA A 7 12.94 17.04 -16.42
C ALA A 7 11.62 16.26 -16.29
N THR A 8 10.49 16.92 -16.52
CA THR A 8 9.16 16.30 -16.56
C THR A 8 9.12 15.37 -17.78
N THR A 9 9.47 14.11 -17.57
CA THR A 9 9.44 13.09 -18.63
C THR A 9 7.99 12.66 -18.92
N LEU A 10 7.75 12.15 -20.13
CA LEU A 10 6.46 11.53 -20.48
C LEU A 10 6.06 10.41 -19.51
N GLN A 11 7.03 9.68 -18.94
CA GLN A 11 6.78 8.66 -17.93
C GLN A 11 6.25 9.27 -16.62
N THR A 12 6.82 10.39 -16.19
CA THR A 12 6.35 11.12 -14.99
C THR A 12 4.91 11.61 -15.19
N ILE A 13 4.61 12.16 -16.37
CA ILE A 13 3.25 12.58 -16.73
C ILE A 13 2.29 11.40 -16.80
N ALA A 14 2.67 10.29 -17.46
CA ALA A 14 1.82 9.11 -17.56
C ALA A 14 1.45 8.55 -16.18
N ARG A 15 2.40 8.55 -15.24
CA ARG A 15 2.15 8.16 -13.85
C ARG A 15 1.24 9.15 -13.11
N ASP A 16 1.50 10.45 -13.24
CA ASP A 16 0.71 11.47 -12.57
C ASP A 16 -0.75 11.47 -13.11
N ILE A 17 -0.93 11.14 -14.39
CA ILE A 17 -2.25 10.90 -15.02
C ILE A 17 -2.89 9.59 -14.53
N ALA A 18 -2.10 8.54 -14.29
CA ALA A 18 -2.60 7.29 -13.72
C ALA A 18 -3.18 7.46 -12.31
N ARG A 19 -2.82 8.56 -11.61
CA ARG A 19 -3.37 8.96 -10.30
C ARG A 19 -3.41 7.79 -9.31
N VAL A 20 -2.28 7.12 -9.19
CA VAL A 20 -2.14 6.02 -8.23
C VAL A 20 -2.36 6.56 -6.82
N HIS A 21 -3.37 6.00 -6.15
CA HIS A 21 -3.74 6.33 -4.77
C HIS A 21 -3.78 5.10 -3.86
N CYS A 22 -3.79 3.90 -4.46
CA CYS A 22 -3.72 2.62 -3.81
C CYS A 22 -3.07 1.58 -4.75
N CYS A 23 -2.63 0.46 -4.17
CA CYS A 23 -2.04 -0.66 -4.89
C CYS A 23 -2.46 -1.97 -4.22
N LEU A 24 -2.83 -2.97 -5.02
CA LEU A 24 -3.08 -4.33 -4.55
C LEU A 24 -1.95 -5.24 -5.05
N SER A 25 -1.26 -5.90 -4.13
CA SER A 25 -0.15 -6.80 -4.42
C SER A 25 -0.46 -8.19 -3.88
N GLU A 26 -0.28 -9.22 -4.69
CA GLU A 26 -0.41 -10.61 -4.24
C GLU A 26 0.71 -10.91 -3.23
N ALA A 27 0.37 -11.51 -2.09
CA ALA A 27 1.42 -12.09 -1.26
C ALA A 27 1.97 -13.32 -1.97
N ASN A 28 3.30 -13.42 -2.10
CA ASN A 28 3.93 -14.64 -2.60
C ASN A 28 3.31 -15.86 -1.89
N VAL A 29 2.99 -16.92 -2.66
CA VAL A 29 2.14 -18.09 -2.34
C VAL A 29 2.47 -18.82 -1.01
N TRP A 30 3.56 -18.45 -0.33
CA TRP A 30 4.11 -19.09 0.85
C TRP A 30 3.70 -18.42 2.18
N CYS A 31 2.89 -17.36 2.14
CA CYS A 31 2.51 -16.60 3.34
C CYS A 31 1.34 -17.28 4.07
N ASN A 32 1.65 -18.24 4.96
CA ASN A 32 0.72 -18.75 5.98
C ASN A 32 1.31 -18.45 7.37
N PRO A 33 1.36 -17.17 7.77
CA PRO A 33 2.00 -16.78 9.02
C PRO A 33 1.27 -17.38 10.23
N THR A 34 2.05 -17.80 11.22
CA THR A 34 1.50 -18.12 12.54
C THR A 34 1.37 -16.82 13.34
N VAL A 35 0.18 -16.54 13.86
CA VAL A 35 -0.09 -15.29 14.57
C VAL A 35 -0.52 -15.58 16.00
N LYS A 36 0.14 -14.93 16.96
CA LYS A 36 -0.29 -14.90 18.36
C LYS A 36 -1.12 -13.63 18.61
N LEU A 37 -2.31 -13.80 19.16
CA LEU A 37 -3.27 -12.75 19.49
C LEU A 37 -3.57 -12.82 21.00
N GLY A 38 -2.74 -12.15 21.80
CA GLY A 38 -2.60 -12.39 23.23
C GLY A 38 -2.14 -13.82 23.49
N ASP A 39 -2.92 -14.58 24.25
CA ASP A 39 -2.62 -15.97 24.61
C ASP A 39 -3.03 -16.99 23.53
N LEU A 40 -3.75 -16.56 22.50
CA LEU A 40 -4.24 -17.43 21.44
C LEU A 40 -3.21 -17.53 20.32
N THR A 41 -2.87 -18.75 19.91
CA THR A 41 -2.01 -19.00 18.73
C THR A 41 -2.87 -19.47 17.56
N VAL A 42 -2.75 -18.77 16.43
CA VAL A 42 -3.43 -19.06 15.16
C VAL A 42 -2.37 -19.57 14.19
N ALA A 43 -2.44 -20.86 13.84
CA ALA A 43 -1.49 -21.50 12.94
C ALA A 43 -2.08 -21.87 11.57
N SER A 44 -3.37 -21.57 11.35
CA SER A 44 -4.08 -21.92 10.11
C SER A 44 -5.12 -20.87 9.76
N TRP A 45 -5.27 -20.64 8.46
CA TRP A 45 -6.22 -19.71 7.87
C TRP A 45 -7.08 -20.44 6.83
N PRO A 46 -8.35 -20.07 6.64
CA PRO A 46 -9.09 -19.03 7.37
C PRO A 46 -9.35 -19.41 8.83
N LEU A 47 -9.59 -18.38 9.66
CA LEU A 47 -9.99 -18.58 11.04
C LEU A 47 -11.31 -19.35 11.13
N SER A 48 -11.44 -20.22 12.13
CA SER A 48 -12.74 -20.82 12.46
C SER A 48 -13.66 -19.76 13.08
N THR A 49 -14.98 -19.92 12.91
CA THR A 49 -15.98 -19.03 13.50
C THR A 49 -15.85 -18.96 15.02
N GLU A 50 -15.54 -20.08 15.69
CA GLU A 50 -15.34 -20.13 17.14
C GLU A 50 -14.11 -19.31 17.56
N THR A 51 -13.02 -19.43 16.80
CA THR A 51 -11.77 -18.72 17.06
C THR A 51 -11.95 -17.22 16.85
N ALA A 52 -12.60 -16.83 15.75
CA ALA A 52 -12.94 -15.44 15.47
C ALA A 52 -13.84 -14.84 16.55
N GLY A 53 -14.88 -15.58 16.96
CA GLY A 53 -15.78 -15.17 18.04
C GLY A 53 -15.07 -14.99 19.39
N ALA A 54 -14.14 -15.89 19.73
CA ALA A 54 -13.33 -15.79 20.94
C ALA A 54 -12.44 -14.53 20.93
N ILE A 55 -11.79 -14.24 19.79
CA ILE A 55 -10.97 -13.03 19.61
C ILE A 55 -11.82 -11.79 19.73
N MET A 56 -12.97 -11.72 19.03
CA MET A 56 -13.88 -10.58 19.08
C MET A 56 -14.50 -10.38 20.48
N THR A 57 -14.70 -11.45 21.25
CA THR A 57 -15.17 -11.35 22.63
C THR A 57 -14.11 -10.70 23.53
N LYS A 58 -12.83 -11.09 23.36
CA LYS A 58 -11.71 -10.53 24.14
C LYS A 58 -11.32 -9.12 23.68
N TYR A 59 -11.42 -8.86 22.38
CA TYR A 59 -11.04 -7.60 21.72
C TYR A 59 -12.19 -7.11 20.82
N PRO A 60 -13.23 -6.48 21.38
CA PRO A 60 -14.44 -6.10 20.64
C PRO A 60 -14.20 -5.16 19.45
N GLU A 61 -13.21 -4.27 19.59
CA GLU A 61 -12.84 -3.35 18.53
C GLU A 61 -11.72 -3.94 17.67
N ARG A 62 -10.51 -4.04 18.21
CA ARG A 62 -9.30 -4.47 17.49
C ARG A 62 -8.33 -5.08 18.49
N VAL A 63 -7.48 -6.00 18.04
CA VAL A 63 -6.35 -6.49 18.84
C VAL A 63 -5.22 -5.46 18.70
N PRO A 64 -4.80 -4.80 19.79
CA PRO A 64 -3.76 -3.78 19.72
C PRO A 64 -2.41 -4.41 19.36
N ALA A 65 -1.54 -3.70 18.64
CA ALA A 65 -0.25 -4.25 18.16
C ALA A 65 0.61 -4.93 19.24
N LYS A 66 0.60 -4.42 20.48
CA LYS A 66 1.35 -5.01 21.61
C LYS A 66 0.92 -6.45 21.95
N ASP A 67 -0.31 -6.82 21.61
CA ASP A 67 -0.90 -8.13 21.87
C ASP A 67 -0.90 -8.98 20.58
N VAL A 68 -0.18 -8.55 19.54
CA VAL A 68 -0.05 -9.25 18.27
C VAL A 68 1.42 -9.60 18.05
N ALA A 69 1.71 -10.87 17.81
CA ALA A 69 3.02 -11.30 17.33
C ALA A 69 2.82 -12.18 16.10
N ILE A 70 3.41 -11.77 14.98
CA ILE A 70 3.33 -12.50 13.72
C ILE A 70 4.67 -13.23 13.57
N ASP A 71 4.64 -14.54 13.78
CA ASP A 71 5.81 -15.41 13.70
C ASP A 71 5.86 -16.03 12.30
N ASP A 72 6.65 -15.40 11.44
CA ASP A 72 7.03 -15.95 10.16
C ASP A 72 8.37 -15.31 9.73
N ARG A 73 9.35 -16.19 9.53
CA ARG A 73 10.72 -15.82 9.12
C ARG A 73 10.77 -15.04 7.81
N TYR A 74 9.72 -15.14 6.98
CA TYR A 74 9.62 -14.47 5.70
C TYR A 74 8.67 -13.28 5.71
N PHE A 75 7.75 -13.17 6.68
CA PHE A 75 6.73 -12.13 6.64
C PHE A 75 7.30 -10.72 6.82
N GLY A 76 8.33 -10.57 7.67
CA GLY A 76 9.09 -9.31 7.74
C GLY A 76 9.85 -9.01 6.44
N ALA A 77 10.39 -10.05 5.79
CA ALA A 77 11.10 -9.93 4.52
C ALA A 77 10.18 -9.61 3.34
N LEU A 78 8.85 -9.81 3.45
CA LEU A 78 7.89 -9.38 2.42
C LEU A 78 7.91 -7.86 2.28
N PHE A 79 7.91 -7.11 3.38
CA PHE A 79 7.97 -5.65 3.34
C PHE A 79 9.26 -5.11 2.70
N GLN A 80 10.32 -5.91 2.64
CA GLN A 80 11.59 -5.52 2.03
C GLN A 80 11.72 -5.98 0.56
N ASN A 81 11.09 -7.10 0.19
CA ASN A 81 11.32 -7.77 -1.09
C ASN A 81 10.10 -7.80 -2.02
N SER A 82 9.03 -7.07 -1.71
CA SER A 82 7.81 -7.07 -2.54
C SER A 82 7.34 -5.68 -2.88
N ASP A 83 6.64 -5.60 -4.01
CA ASP A 83 6.12 -4.38 -4.63
C ASP A 83 4.89 -3.81 -3.90
N ILE A 84 4.77 -4.04 -2.58
CA ILE A 84 3.59 -3.68 -1.77
C ILE A 84 3.29 -2.19 -1.84
N LEU A 85 4.33 -1.35 -1.94
CA LEU A 85 4.23 0.10 -2.06
C LEU A 85 4.61 0.61 -3.46
N GLY A 86 4.82 -0.30 -4.43
CA GLY A 86 5.39 -0.02 -5.74
C GLY A 86 4.80 1.15 -6.49
N GLU A 87 3.51 1.06 -6.77
CA GLU A 87 2.82 2.10 -7.52
C GLU A 87 2.72 3.42 -6.71
N LEU A 88 2.91 3.36 -5.39
CA LEU A 88 2.99 4.52 -4.50
C LEU A 88 4.41 5.12 -4.45
N ASP A 89 5.42 4.48 -5.05
CA ASP A 89 6.79 4.98 -5.09
C ASP A 89 6.83 6.34 -5.83
N PRO A 90 7.28 7.41 -5.14
CA PRO A 90 7.30 8.74 -5.72
C PRO A 90 8.36 8.94 -6.81
N ALA A 91 9.33 8.04 -6.95
CA ALA A 91 10.40 8.13 -7.94
C ALA A 91 10.95 6.73 -8.28
N PRO A 92 10.16 5.83 -8.91
CA PRO A 92 10.66 4.53 -9.31
C PRO A 92 11.85 4.77 -10.25
N ASP A 93 13.04 4.37 -9.83
CA ASP A 93 14.20 4.51 -10.67
C ASP A 93 14.19 3.42 -11.76
N HIS A 94 15.07 3.55 -12.76
CA HIS A 94 15.18 2.56 -13.84
C HIS A 94 15.83 1.24 -13.38
N SER A 95 16.23 1.15 -12.11
CA SER A 95 16.76 -0.07 -11.52
C SER A 95 15.61 -0.82 -10.87
N ASN A 96 15.65 -2.15 -10.88
CA ASN A 96 14.64 -2.98 -10.20
C ASN A 96 14.75 -2.88 -8.65
N TYR A 97 15.33 -1.81 -8.12
CA TYR A 97 15.38 -1.50 -6.70
C TYR A 97 14.34 -0.40 -6.44
N PHE A 98 13.39 -0.70 -5.54
CA PHE A 98 12.47 0.29 -5.04
C PHE A 98 13.26 1.49 -4.52
N SER A 99 12.94 2.69 -5.02
CA SER A 99 13.69 3.90 -4.63
C SER A 99 13.41 4.28 -3.18
N MET A 100 12.29 3.77 -2.64
CA MET A 100 11.70 4.13 -1.36
C MET A 100 12.04 3.11 -0.26
N ALA A 101 12.97 3.48 0.63
CA ALA A 101 13.12 2.79 1.92
C ALA A 101 11.98 3.22 2.86
N TYR A 102 11.32 2.24 3.48
CA TYR A 102 10.24 2.50 4.42
C TYR A 102 10.23 1.51 5.58
N GLU A 103 9.77 1.98 6.72
CA GLU A 103 9.49 1.16 7.88
C GLU A 103 7.99 0.85 7.95
N ALA A 104 7.66 -0.44 8.18
CA ALA A 104 6.31 -0.89 8.44
C ALA A 104 6.12 -1.14 9.94
N THR A 105 5.32 -0.31 10.62
CA THR A 105 4.97 -0.49 12.03
C THR A 105 3.55 -1.04 12.16
N LEU A 106 3.38 -2.19 12.82
CA LEU A 106 2.06 -2.76 13.08
C LEU A 106 1.22 -1.80 13.92
N ALA A 107 0.02 -1.46 13.45
CA ALA A 107 -0.95 -0.64 14.16
C ALA A 107 -1.89 -1.51 15.01
N HIS A 108 -2.51 -2.52 14.38
CA HIS A 108 -3.44 -3.44 15.02
C HIS A 108 -3.71 -4.66 14.13
N PHE A 109 -4.32 -5.69 14.73
CA PHE A 109 -5.00 -6.76 14.02
C PHE A 109 -6.51 -6.60 14.21
N ALA A 110 -7.30 -6.92 13.18
CA ALA A 110 -8.74 -6.80 13.23
C ALA A 110 -9.45 -7.97 12.56
N ILE A 111 -10.61 -8.31 13.12
CA ILE A 111 -11.60 -9.18 12.49
C ILE A 111 -12.78 -8.28 12.09
N ASP A 112 -13.17 -8.38 10.84
CA ASP A 112 -14.33 -7.68 10.30
C ASP A 112 -15.37 -8.69 9.83
N VAL A 113 -16.58 -8.55 10.38
CA VAL A 113 -17.74 -9.39 10.10
C VAL A 113 -18.89 -8.59 9.48
N THR A 114 -18.72 -7.28 9.35
CA THR A 114 -19.80 -6.36 8.94
C THR A 114 -19.47 -5.57 7.68
N GLY A 115 -18.19 -5.40 7.35
CA GLY A 115 -17.73 -4.42 6.37
C GLY A 115 -17.45 -3.06 7.02
N ASP A 116 -16.81 -3.05 8.19
CA ASP A 116 -16.47 -1.82 8.91
C ASP A 116 -15.10 -1.28 8.44
N ALA A 117 -15.14 -0.18 7.67
CA ALA A 117 -13.94 0.49 7.17
C ALA A 117 -12.99 0.97 8.28
N THR A 118 -13.48 1.18 9.51
CA THR A 118 -12.60 1.57 10.61
C THR A 118 -11.60 0.46 10.94
N LYS A 119 -11.94 -0.82 10.72
CA LYS A 119 -11.03 -1.96 10.91
C LYS A 119 -9.79 -1.88 10.01
N LEU A 120 -9.92 -1.23 8.86
CA LEU A 120 -8.87 -1.10 7.84
C LEU A 120 -8.00 0.17 8.02
N LYS A 121 -8.44 1.13 8.84
CA LYS A 121 -7.69 2.38 9.10
C LYS A 121 -6.98 2.34 10.45
N PRO A 122 -5.68 2.67 10.54
CA PRO A 122 -5.01 2.83 11.83
C PRO A 122 -5.69 3.87 12.73
N ALA A 123 -5.60 3.69 14.05
CA ALA A 123 -6.13 4.67 15.00
C ALA A 123 -5.33 5.98 14.94
N LYS A 124 -6.01 7.13 14.88
CA LYS A 124 -5.39 8.45 14.66
C LYS A 124 -4.42 8.92 15.76
N LYS A 125 -4.50 8.38 16.98
CA LYS A 125 -3.81 8.94 18.17
C LYS A 125 -2.32 8.63 18.28
N ARG A 126 -1.76 7.68 17.52
CA ARG A 126 -0.37 7.19 17.68
C ARG A 126 0.32 6.86 16.36
N ARG A 127 0.15 7.71 15.35
CA ARG A 127 0.81 7.52 14.04
C ARG A 127 2.32 7.81 14.18
N PRO A 128 3.21 6.92 13.70
CA PRO A 128 4.63 7.22 13.60
C PRO A 128 4.90 8.52 12.82
N ARG A 129 6.07 9.13 13.04
CA ARG A 129 6.48 10.27 12.23
C ARG A 129 6.71 9.82 10.79
N HIS A 130 6.53 10.72 9.84
CA HIS A 130 6.74 10.45 8.42
C HIS A 130 5.90 9.30 7.83
N THR A 131 4.84 8.86 8.51
CA THR A 131 3.88 7.94 7.90
C THR A 131 3.20 8.62 6.72
N PHE A 132 3.18 7.94 5.58
CA PHE A 132 2.56 8.42 4.35
C PHE A 132 1.43 7.48 3.88
N ALA A 133 1.59 6.19 4.10
CA ALA A 133 0.63 5.18 3.65
C ALA A 133 0.15 4.27 4.79
N THR A 134 -0.97 3.59 4.52
CA THR A 134 -1.45 2.43 5.26
C THR A 134 -1.17 1.21 4.42
N VAL A 135 -0.68 0.14 5.06
CA VAL A 135 -0.55 -1.18 4.43
C VAL A 135 -1.41 -2.16 5.20
N ILE A 136 -2.15 -2.99 4.49
CA ILE A 136 -3.02 -4.01 5.07
C ILE A 136 -2.62 -5.33 4.46
N TYR A 137 -2.30 -6.30 5.31
CA TYR A 137 -2.28 -7.69 4.90
C TYR A 137 -3.62 -8.32 5.26
N PHE A 138 -4.31 -8.85 4.25
CA PHE A 138 -5.51 -9.65 4.44
C PHE A 138 -5.10 -11.11 4.50
N PHE A 139 -5.38 -11.75 5.64
CA PHE A 139 -5.14 -13.18 5.79
C PHE A 139 -6.22 -13.95 5.02
N PRO A 140 -5.93 -15.19 4.56
CA PRO A 140 -6.93 -16.06 3.97
C PRO A 140 -8.20 -16.10 4.82
N SER A 141 -9.36 -15.95 4.18
CA SER A 141 -10.63 -15.63 4.82
C SER A 141 -11.80 -16.31 4.11
N ASN A 142 -12.94 -16.38 4.79
CA ASN A 142 -14.16 -17.02 4.26
C ASN A 142 -15.29 -16.01 4.06
N CYS A 143 -14.97 -14.71 4.02
CA CYS A 143 -15.99 -13.67 3.90
C CYS A 143 -16.64 -13.65 2.52
N VAL A 144 -17.94 -13.35 2.48
CA VAL A 144 -18.69 -13.05 1.27
C VAL A 144 -19.14 -11.59 1.33
N GLY A 145 -18.92 -10.85 0.25
CA GLY A 145 -19.06 -9.39 0.23
C GLY A 145 -17.81 -8.70 0.78
N GLY A 146 -17.97 -7.50 1.34
CA GLY A 146 -16.82 -6.81 1.94
C GLY A 146 -15.88 -6.12 0.94
N ALA A 147 -16.32 -5.85 -0.29
CA ALA A 147 -15.53 -5.11 -1.28
C ALA A 147 -14.94 -3.83 -0.69
N VAL A 148 -13.63 -3.63 -0.85
CA VAL A 148 -12.92 -2.49 -0.29
C VAL A 148 -12.75 -1.43 -1.37
N THR A 149 -13.23 -0.22 -1.10
CA THR A 149 -13.06 0.92 -2.01
C THR A 149 -12.13 1.93 -1.37
N ILE A 150 -11.08 2.31 -2.09
CA ILE A 150 -10.20 3.42 -1.74
C ILE A 150 -10.57 4.61 -2.61
N SER A 151 -10.62 5.79 -2.00
CA SER A 151 -10.97 7.03 -2.70
C SER A 151 -9.99 8.16 -2.40
N ASP A 152 -9.66 8.94 -3.43
CA ASP A 152 -9.00 10.24 -3.33
C ASP A 152 -9.82 11.27 -4.13
N ASN A 153 -10.57 12.12 -3.44
CA ASN A 153 -11.56 13.02 -4.05
C ASN A 153 -12.55 12.24 -4.94
N ASP A 154 -12.62 12.57 -6.24
CA ASP A 154 -13.51 11.92 -7.20
C ASP A 154 -12.93 10.61 -7.80
N TRP A 155 -11.71 10.23 -7.42
CA TRP A 155 -11.07 9.00 -7.90
C TRP A 155 -11.30 7.86 -6.92
N THR A 156 -11.77 6.73 -7.43
CA THR A 156 -12.04 5.55 -6.62
C THR A 156 -11.50 4.30 -7.29
N THR A 157 -11.07 3.33 -6.47
CA THR A 157 -10.73 1.98 -6.92
C THR A 157 -11.33 0.98 -5.95
N THR A 158 -12.03 -0.01 -6.48
CA THR A 158 -12.75 -1.03 -5.70
C THR A 158 -12.13 -2.40 -5.94
N PHE A 159 -11.87 -3.10 -4.85
CA PHE A 159 -11.34 -4.46 -4.84
C PHE A 159 -12.36 -5.41 -4.24
N GLU A 160 -12.89 -6.31 -5.08
CA GLU A 160 -13.88 -7.33 -4.66
C GLU A 160 -13.21 -8.48 -3.89
N ALA A 161 -12.00 -8.87 -4.29
CA ALA A 161 -11.21 -9.91 -3.66
C ALA A 161 -9.88 -9.34 -3.17
N VAL A 162 -9.67 -9.39 -1.85
CA VAL A 162 -8.43 -8.94 -1.21
C VAL A 162 -7.78 -10.08 -0.41
N ASP A 163 -8.33 -11.29 -0.50
CA ASP A 163 -7.92 -12.41 0.32
C ASP A 163 -6.49 -12.86 0.02
N GLY A 164 -5.65 -12.97 1.06
CA GLY A 164 -4.24 -13.32 0.89
C GLY A 164 -3.38 -12.23 0.25
N CYS A 165 -3.91 -11.01 0.05
CA CYS A 165 -3.19 -9.93 -0.61
C CYS A 165 -2.74 -8.83 0.38
N PHE A 166 -1.79 -8.03 -0.09
CA PHE A 166 -1.49 -6.73 0.49
C PHE A 166 -2.25 -5.64 -0.25
N LEU A 167 -2.90 -4.76 0.50
CA LEU A 167 -3.47 -3.52 -0.01
C LEU A 167 -2.73 -2.35 0.63
N SER A 168 -2.18 -1.48 -0.18
CA SER A 168 -1.58 -0.23 0.27
C SER A 168 -2.32 0.97 -0.29
N PHE A 169 -2.35 2.06 0.46
CA PHE A 169 -2.94 3.32 0.02
C PHE A 169 -2.39 4.49 0.83
N TYR A 170 -2.37 5.68 0.24
CA TYR A 170 -2.02 6.90 0.96
C TYR A 170 -2.97 7.11 2.13
N SER A 171 -2.44 7.46 3.30
CA SER A 171 -3.29 7.61 4.50
C SER A 171 -4.23 8.83 4.43
N THR A 172 -4.09 9.70 3.44
CA THR A 172 -5.06 10.77 3.14
C THR A 172 -6.30 10.24 2.43
N CYS A 173 -6.26 9.05 1.84
CA CYS A 173 -7.39 8.46 1.13
C CYS A 173 -8.53 8.07 2.07
N ASP A 174 -9.74 8.14 1.53
CA ASP A 174 -10.93 7.58 2.14
C ASP A 174 -11.03 6.09 1.85
N VAL A 175 -11.63 5.37 2.81
CA VAL A 175 -11.84 3.93 2.70
C VAL A 175 -13.28 3.67 3.06
N THR A 176 -13.97 2.98 2.17
CA THR A 176 -15.28 2.40 2.45
C THR A 176 -15.20 0.90 2.23
N VAL A 177 -16.13 0.19 2.85
CA VAL A 177 -16.27 -1.24 2.63
C VAL A 177 -17.74 -1.55 2.44
N ALA A 178 -18.06 -2.29 1.39
CA ALA A 178 -19.37 -2.89 1.23
C ALA A 178 -19.68 -3.87 2.39
N PRO A 179 -20.96 -4.16 2.67
CA PRO A 179 -21.32 -5.10 3.73
C PRO A 179 -20.72 -6.49 3.52
N ILE A 180 -20.30 -7.12 4.62
CA ILE A 180 -20.02 -8.56 4.66
C ILE A 180 -21.33 -9.27 4.98
N THR A 181 -21.76 -10.18 4.10
CA THR A 181 -23.04 -10.88 4.22
C THR A 181 -22.91 -12.26 4.85
N SER A 182 -21.72 -12.84 4.84
CA SER A 182 -21.40 -14.12 5.49
C SER A 182 -19.90 -14.22 5.78
N GLY A 183 -19.54 -15.04 6.77
CA GLY A 183 -18.14 -15.27 7.15
C GLY A 183 -17.50 -14.07 7.84
N HIS A 184 -16.18 -14.02 7.79
CA HIS A 184 -15.38 -12.94 8.37
C HIS A 184 -14.04 -12.82 7.65
N ARG A 185 -13.43 -11.63 7.73
CA ARG A 185 -12.06 -11.41 7.28
C ARG A 185 -11.16 -11.01 8.44
N ALA A 186 -9.93 -11.47 8.38
CA ALA A 186 -8.88 -11.09 9.30
C ALA A 186 -7.84 -10.25 8.56
N CYS A 187 -7.35 -9.21 9.21
CA CYS A 187 -6.33 -8.35 8.62
C CYS A 187 -5.36 -7.81 9.67
N ALA A 188 -4.11 -7.61 9.25
CA ALA A 188 -3.10 -6.89 9.99
C ALA A 188 -2.86 -5.55 9.29
N VAL A 189 -3.01 -4.46 10.05
CA VAL A 189 -2.91 -3.09 9.54
C VAL A 189 -1.63 -2.47 10.04
N TYR A 190 -0.87 -1.88 9.12
CA TYR A 190 0.44 -1.28 9.34
C TYR A 190 0.42 0.20 8.95
N HIS A 191 1.22 0.96 9.66
CA HIS A 191 1.71 2.26 9.21
C HIS A 191 2.92 2.04 8.32
N ALA A 192 2.95 2.65 7.13
CA ALA A 192 4.16 2.77 6.32
C ALA A 192 4.71 4.19 6.45
N ALA A 193 5.93 4.29 6.97
CA ALA A 193 6.65 5.54 7.17
C ALA A 193 7.97 5.55 6.42
N TYR A 194 8.37 6.71 5.91
CA TYR A 194 9.67 6.86 5.27
C TYR A 194 10.80 6.52 6.25
N ASP A 195 11.71 5.65 5.83
CA ASP A 195 12.97 5.43 6.56
C ASP A 195 13.95 6.51 6.13
N MET A 196 14.15 7.49 7.01
CA MET A 196 15.01 8.66 6.77
C MET A 196 16.48 8.39 7.14
N GLU A 197 16.81 7.22 7.71
CA GLU A 197 18.15 6.88 8.21
C GLU A 197 18.89 5.88 7.31
N GLU A 198 18.21 4.87 6.77
CA GLU A 198 18.80 3.88 5.86
C GLU A 198 18.98 4.42 4.44
N SER A 199 18.23 5.47 4.11
CA SER A 199 18.27 6.07 2.81
C SER A 199 19.39 7.12 2.71
N ASP A 200 20.28 6.99 1.72
CA ASP A 200 21.29 7.99 1.32
C ASP A 200 20.66 9.35 0.86
N TRP A 201 19.40 9.60 1.22
CA TRP A 201 18.58 10.77 0.92
C TRP A 201 19.05 12.06 1.61
N ARG A 202 20.20 12.06 2.29
CA ARG A 202 20.75 13.25 2.97
C ARG A 202 21.14 14.40 2.03
N SER A 203 21.32 14.15 0.73
CA SER A 203 21.77 15.19 -0.21
C SER A 203 20.79 15.56 -1.33
N LYS A 204 19.80 14.72 -1.64
CA LYS A 204 18.74 14.98 -2.64
C LYS A 204 17.50 14.17 -2.26
N LEU A 205 16.68 14.65 -1.33
CA LEU A 205 15.39 14.02 -1.05
C LEU A 205 14.54 14.09 -2.32
N PRO A 206 14.10 12.97 -2.92
CA PRO A 206 12.87 13.02 -3.70
C PRO A 206 11.81 13.62 -2.77
N LYS A 207 11.08 14.62 -3.23
CA LYS A 207 10.03 15.26 -2.41
C LYS A 207 9.14 14.16 -1.84
N ALA A 208 9.15 13.95 -0.52
CA ALA A 208 8.32 12.92 0.11
C ALA A 208 6.84 13.22 -0.17
N TRP A 209 6.09 12.23 -0.65
CA TRP A 209 4.67 12.38 -0.97
C TRP A 209 3.83 11.74 0.12
N TYR A 210 2.98 12.54 0.74
CA TYR A 210 2.11 12.11 1.83
C TYR A 210 0.65 11.92 1.37
N ALA A 211 0.40 12.13 0.08
CA ALA A 211 -0.89 12.06 -0.59
C ALA A 211 -0.66 11.69 -2.08
N PRO A 212 -1.70 11.20 -2.78
CA PRO A 212 -1.65 11.02 -4.22
C PRO A 212 -1.18 12.29 -4.93
N ARG A 213 -0.41 12.14 -6.01
CA ARG A 213 0.10 13.30 -6.76
C ARG A 213 -1.05 14.07 -7.40
N PRO A 214 -1.02 15.41 -7.37
CA PRO A 214 -1.98 16.21 -8.10
C PRO A 214 -1.80 15.99 -9.60
N LEU A 215 -2.88 16.16 -10.37
CA LEU A 215 -2.78 16.15 -11.82
C LEU A 215 -1.84 17.26 -12.31
N PRO A 216 -1.04 16.99 -13.36
CA PRO A 216 -0.26 18.03 -14.01
C PRO A 216 -1.21 19.13 -14.53
N SER A 217 -0.76 20.38 -14.47
CA SER A 217 -1.54 21.47 -15.03
C SER A 217 -1.60 21.36 -16.56
N VAL A 218 -2.62 21.97 -17.18
CA VAL A 218 -2.72 22.03 -18.65
C VAL A 218 -1.46 22.64 -19.27
N GLN A 219 -0.85 23.63 -18.61
CA GLN A 219 0.40 24.24 -19.07
C GLN A 219 1.54 23.22 -19.11
N VAL A 220 1.70 22.40 -18.07
CA VAL A 220 2.74 21.35 -18.03
C VAL A 220 2.53 20.33 -19.16
N LEU A 221 1.28 19.95 -19.42
CA LEU A 221 0.95 19.04 -20.53
C LEU A 221 1.27 19.67 -21.89
N GLN A 222 0.99 20.96 -22.06
CA GLN A 222 1.29 21.71 -23.29
C GLN A 222 2.79 21.85 -23.50
N ASP A 223 3.54 22.18 -22.45
CA ASP A 223 4.99 22.38 -22.52
C ASP A 223 5.69 21.07 -22.93
N VAL A 224 5.30 19.93 -22.34
CA VAL A 224 5.85 18.62 -22.74
C VAL A 224 5.42 18.21 -24.14
N ALA A 225 4.17 18.47 -24.54
CA ALA A 225 3.72 18.18 -25.91
C ALA A 225 4.50 19.02 -26.94
N CYS A 226 4.87 20.27 -26.63
CA CYS A 226 5.67 21.12 -27.50
C CYS A 226 7.14 20.70 -27.59
N GLN A 227 7.66 20.00 -26.58
CA GLN A 227 9.02 19.45 -26.56
C GLN A 227 9.11 18.05 -27.21
N TYR A 228 7.97 17.45 -27.55
CA TYR A 228 7.92 16.15 -28.22
C TYR A 228 8.19 16.31 -29.72
N ASP A 229 9.40 15.97 -30.17
CA ASP A 229 9.74 15.85 -31.59
C ASP A 229 9.53 14.38 -32.06
N PRO A 230 8.53 14.10 -32.91
CA PRO A 230 8.32 12.76 -33.44
C PRO A 230 9.38 12.29 -34.45
N GLU A 231 10.26 13.16 -34.95
CA GLU A 231 11.27 12.79 -35.97
C GLU A 231 12.53 12.12 -35.39
N ASP A 232 12.83 12.31 -34.10
CA ASP A 232 14.00 11.69 -33.44
C ASP A 232 13.92 10.16 -33.35
N LEU A 233 12.74 9.57 -33.50
CA LEU A 233 12.55 8.10 -33.56
C LEU A 233 12.79 7.50 -34.96
N LEU A 234 12.84 8.33 -36.02
CA LEU A 234 13.04 7.87 -37.39
C LEU A 234 14.52 7.83 -37.80
N ASP A 235 15.40 8.55 -37.09
CA ASP A 235 16.84 8.54 -37.39
C ASP A 235 17.58 7.34 -36.78
N ASP A 236 17.08 6.73 -35.70
CA ASP A 236 17.69 5.53 -35.12
C ASP A 236 17.50 4.25 -35.99
N HIS A 237 16.59 4.32 -36.96
CA HIS A 237 16.39 3.27 -37.97
C HIS A 237 17.03 3.57 -39.33
N ARG A 238 17.66 4.73 -39.53
CA ARG A 238 18.40 5.06 -40.77
C ARG A 238 19.91 4.96 -40.65
N GLY A 239 20.45 4.61 -39.48
CA GLY A 239 21.88 4.42 -39.24
C GLY A 239 22.46 3.02 -39.49
N ARG A 240 21.68 2.07 -40.02
CA ARG A 240 22.17 0.73 -40.42
C ARG A 240 21.65 0.34 -41.80
N ALA A 241 22.28 0.86 -42.84
CA ALA A 241 22.32 0.27 -44.17
C ALA A 241 23.74 0.43 -44.74
#